data_AF-A0A5E3WW22-F1
#
_entry.id   AF-A0A5E3WW22-F1
#
_cell.length_a   1.000
_cell.length_b   1.000
_cell.length_c   1.000
_cell.angle_alpha   90.00
_cell.angle_beta   90.00
_cell.angle_gamma   90.00
#
_symmetry.space_group_name_H-M   'P 1'
#
loop_
_entity.id
_entity.type
_entity.pdbx_description
1 polymer ?
#
loop_
_entity_poly.entity_id
_entity_poly.type
_entity_poly.pdbx_seq_one_letter_code
_entity_poly.pdbx_strand_id
1 'polypeptide(L)'
;MSFLPPGLQLMDDCAQYAVDCYIKAVANDLGRPCPVPVSPDTLPDGFQKELRVLAYRVAEAMANPYMLPWDALTYSEAVGGQDGRNDEFEASLKDRFHPLELQESLSRPSAFVDTSGKLQGLYLPNVILDERQDQVADAAALLRPTINAHPPKETDPTLRKAWRDSRLLFAVDDRDLCFGRGSATLSPGWLSQGLEGLTDPIHVSRDLGAKSGKRQNQRQQLAQAWVGESMELGLLLSSALAIAHPQQYQETKFALAALAADDDHREYMRHWAFAFNVITVIANRMTPLHRDRASGGRELFDALLSIGGGRRTTLSLPGIGARLQYDSGTLVLMHGSVHPHEVSPFEMERLCIACYARPAVLRQLGRQNPEAPTAEGTMPAGWWPELVSRRRPA
;
A
#
# COMPACT_ATOMS: atom_id res chain seq x y z
N MET A 1 -10.75 -28.37 7.94
CA MET A 1 -10.99 -27.19 7.07
C MET A 1 -11.50 -26.08 7.98
N SER A 2 -10.65 -25.14 8.37
CA SER A 2 -11.07 -23.98 9.15
C SER A 2 -11.92 -23.07 8.24
N PHE A 3 -13.14 -22.76 8.66
CA PHE A 3 -14.02 -21.83 7.96
C PHE A 3 -13.35 -20.45 7.94
N LEU A 4 -13.08 -19.89 6.76
CA LEU A 4 -12.62 -18.50 6.67
C LEU A 4 -13.78 -17.57 7.07
N PRO A 5 -13.50 -16.47 7.81
CA PRO A 5 -14.48 -15.42 8.02
C PRO A 5 -15.04 -14.92 6.68
N PRO A 6 -16.36 -14.63 6.57
CA PRO A 6 -16.98 -14.22 5.30
C PRO A 6 -16.27 -13.07 4.59
N GLY A 7 -15.76 -12.07 5.32
CA GLY A 7 -15.02 -10.95 4.73
C GLY A 7 -13.69 -11.37 4.08
N LEU A 8 -12.98 -12.36 4.66
CA LEU A 8 -11.75 -12.88 4.06
C LEU A 8 -12.04 -13.77 2.85
N GLN A 9 -13.19 -14.47 2.84
CA GLN A 9 -13.63 -15.21 1.65
C GLN A 9 -13.97 -14.26 0.50
N LEU A 10 -14.72 -13.18 0.77
CA LEU A 10 -15.02 -12.16 -0.23
C LEU A 10 -13.75 -11.53 -0.82
N MET A 11 -12.73 -11.31 0.03
CA MET A 11 -11.43 -10.83 -0.41
C MET A 11 -10.75 -11.78 -1.39
N ASP A 12 -10.83 -13.10 -1.17
CA ASP A 12 -10.32 -14.10 -2.12
C ASP A 12 -11.10 -14.12 -3.44
N ASP A 13 -12.42 -14.01 -3.38
CA ASP A 13 -13.26 -13.96 -4.59
C ASP A 13 -12.91 -12.74 -5.45
N CYS A 14 -12.69 -11.57 -4.81
CA CYS A 14 -12.25 -10.35 -5.49
C CYS A 14 -10.84 -10.48 -6.07
N ALA A 15 -9.89 -10.99 -5.27
CA ALA A 15 -8.51 -11.17 -5.68
C ALA A 15 -8.40 -12.13 -6.88
N GLN A 16 -9.11 -13.26 -6.84
CA GLN A 16 -9.14 -14.22 -7.93
C GLN A 16 -9.73 -13.60 -9.20
N TYR A 17 -10.88 -12.92 -9.09
CA TYR A 17 -11.49 -12.24 -10.23
C TYR A 17 -10.57 -11.17 -10.84
N ALA A 18 -9.88 -10.38 -10.02
CA ALA A 18 -8.93 -9.38 -10.48
C ALA A 18 -7.71 -10.01 -11.18
N VAL A 19 -7.17 -11.10 -10.65
CA VAL A 19 -6.08 -11.87 -11.29
C VAL A 19 -6.52 -12.42 -12.64
N ASP A 20 -7.71 -13.00 -12.74
CA ASP A 20 -8.25 -13.50 -14.01
C ASP A 20 -8.44 -12.36 -15.03
N CYS A 21 -8.94 -11.21 -14.58
CA CYS A 21 -9.06 -10.01 -15.40
C CYS A 21 -7.68 -9.50 -15.88
N TYR A 22 -6.65 -9.57 -15.03
CA TYR A 22 -5.30 -9.14 -15.36
C TYR A 22 -4.68 -10.06 -16.43
N ILE A 23 -4.79 -11.37 -16.25
CA ILE A 23 -4.38 -12.37 -17.25
C ILE A 23 -5.09 -12.12 -18.57
N LYS A 24 -6.41 -11.87 -18.54
CA LYS A 24 -7.20 -11.55 -19.73
C LYS A 24 -6.74 -10.26 -20.40
N ALA A 25 -6.43 -9.22 -19.62
CA ALA A 25 -5.94 -7.95 -20.15
C ALA A 25 -4.59 -8.13 -20.87
N VAL A 26 -3.64 -8.84 -20.25
CA VAL A 26 -2.34 -9.15 -20.88
C VAL A 26 -2.50 -10.02 -22.13
N ALA A 27 -3.36 -11.04 -22.08
CA ALA A 27 -3.61 -11.89 -23.24
C ALA A 27 -4.22 -11.11 -24.41
N ASN A 28 -5.16 -10.19 -24.14
CA ASN A 28 -5.75 -9.33 -25.17
C ASN A 28 -4.71 -8.41 -25.81
N ASP A 29 -3.83 -7.78 -25.01
CA ASP A 29 -2.74 -6.93 -25.52
C ASP A 29 -1.79 -7.70 -26.44
N LEU A 30 -1.53 -8.97 -26.11
CA LEU A 30 -0.68 -9.87 -26.89
C LEU A 30 -1.43 -10.58 -28.05
N GLY A 31 -2.72 -10.31 -28.24
CA GLY A 31 -3.54 -10.95 -29.28
C GLY A 31 -3.72 -12.46 -29.09
N ARG A 32 -3.68 -12.95 -27.85
CA ARG A 32 -3.78 -14.38 -27.49
C ARG A 32 -5.18 -14.77 -27.03
N PRO A 33 -5.63 -16.00 -27.34
CA PRO A 33 -6.86 -16.51 -26.77
C PRO A 33 -6.70 -16.66 -25.24
N CYS A 34 -7.69 -16.17 -24.51
CA CYS A 34 -7.79 -16.34 -23.07
C CYS A 34 -9.27 -16.41 -22.68
N PRO A 35 -9.66 -17.36 -21.80
CA PRO A 35 -11.02 -17.44 -21.27
C PRO A 35 -11.51 -16.10 -20.71
N VAL A 36 -12.82 -15.90 -20.75
CA VAL A 36 -13.45 -14.75 -20.10
C VAL A 36 -13.43 -15.00 -18.58
N PRO A 37 -12.97 -14.04 -17.76
CA PRO A 37 -13.04 -14.15 -16.31
C PRO A 37 -14.47 -14.42 -15.84
N VAL A 38 -14.63 -15.42 -14.98
CA VAL A 38 -15.94 -15.77 -14.40
C VAL A 38 -16.16 -14.84 -13.21
N SER A 39 -17.21 -14.04 -13.26
CA SER A 39 -17.55 -13.18 -12.12
C SER A 39 -18.17 -14.01 -10.99
N PRO A 40 -17.74 -13.82 -9.74
CA PRO A 40 -18.46 -14.35 -8.59
C PRO A 40 -19.84 -13.69 -8.46
N ASP A 41 -20.89 -14.49 -8.24
CA ASP A 41 -22.26 -14.01 -8.03
C ASP A 41 -22.39 -13.07 -6.81
N THR A 42 -21.40 -13.09 -5.92
CA THR A 42 -21.32 -12.27 -4.71
C THR A 42 -20.89 -10.83 -4.97
N LEU A 43 -20.36 -10.50 -6.17
CA LEU A 43 -19.81 -9.18 -6.48
C LEU A 43 -20.80 -8.31 -7.26
N PRO A 44 -21.15 -7.11 -6.79
CA PRO A 44 -21.96 -6.16 -7.56
C PRO A 44 -21.30 -5.76 -8.88
N ASP A 45 -22.09 -5.57 -9.94
CA ASP A 45 -21.60 -5.20 -11.28
C ASP A 45 -20.75 -3.92 -11.30
N GLY A 46 -21.10 -2.94 -10.45
CA GLY A 46 -20.33 -1.71 -10.30
C GLY A 46 -18.90 -2.00 -9.82
N PHE A 47 -18.79 -2.80 -8.76
CA PHE A 47 -17.51 -3.16 -8.18
C PHE A 47 -16.67 -4.07 -9.11
N GLN A 48 -17.31 -4.96 -9.86
CA GLN A 48 -16.61 -5.74 -10.91
C GLN A 48 -15.97 -4.85 -11.98
N LYS A 49 -16.53 -3.67 -12.30
CA LYS A 49 -15.91 -2.71 -13.22
C LYS A 49 -14.64 -2.12 -12.61
N GLU A 50 -14.65 -1.77 -11.34
CA GLU A 50 -13.47 -1.26 -10.62
C GLU A 50 -12.34 -2.30 -10.61
N LEU A 51 -12.64 -3.57 -10.31
CA LEU A 51 -11.64 -4.66 -10.36
C LEU A 51 -11.05 -4.86 -11.76
N ARG A 52 -11.86 -4.71 -12.83
CA ARG A 52 -11.38 -4.75 -14.22
C ARG A 52 -10.48 -3.57 -14.55
N VAL A 53 -10.82 -2.36 -14.11
CA VAL A 53 -9.98 -1.16 -14.30
C VAL A 53 -8.64 -1.34 -13.59
N LEU A 54 -8.65 -1.82 -12.35
CA LEU A 54 -7.45 -2.17 -11.60
C LEU A 54 -6.57 -3.15 -12.37
N ALA A 55 -7.13 -4.29 -12.77
CA ALA A 55 -6.42 -5.31 -13.53
C ALA A 55 -5.82 -4.77 -14.84
N TYR A 56 -6.57 -3.92 -15.56
CA TYR A 56 -6.10 -3.28 -16.78
C TYR A 56 -4.94 -2.32 -16.53
N ARG A 57 -5.02 -1.48 -15.48
CA ARG A 57 -3.92 -0.56 -15.11
C ARG A 57 -2.67 -1.31 -14.71
N VAL A 58 -2.80 -2.44 -14.03
CA VAL A 58 -1.64 -3.31 -13.72
C VAL A 58 -1.05 -3.91 -15.01
N ALA A 59 -1.88 -4.38 -15.94
CA ALA A 59 -1.41 -4.86 -17.25
C ALA A 59 -0.67 -3.77 -18.03
N GLU A 60 -1.19 -2.54 -18.08
CA GLU A 60 -0.51 -1.41 -18.70
C GLU A 60 0.84 -1.09 -18.02
N ALA A 61 0.90 -1.15 -16.69
CA ALA A 61 2.13 -0.93 -15.95
C ALA A 61 3.19 -2.00 -16.29
N MET A 62 2.78 -3.27 -16.37
CA MET A 62 3.66 -4.38 -16.73
C MET A 62 4.10 -4.34 -18.19
N ALA A 63 3.29 -3.75 -19.07
CA ALA A 63 3.66 -3.48 -20.46
C ALA A 63 4.60 -2.26 -20.62
N ASN A 64 4.77 -1.46 -19.57
CA ASN A 64 5.65 -0.28 -19.54
C ASN A 64 6.72 -0.40 -18.43
N PRO A 65 7.65 -1.37 -18.53
CA PRO A 65 8.67 -1.58 -17.52
C PRO A 65 9.84 -0.60 -17.65
N TYR A 66 10.28 -0.07 -16.51
CA TYR A 66 11.53 0.65 -16.35
C TYR A 66 12.55 -0.27 -15.66
N MET A 67 13.61 -0.61 -16.39
CA MET A 67 14.66 -1.51 -15.93
C MET A 67 15.72 -0.76 -15.13
N LEU A 68 15.87 -1.11 -13.86
CA LEU A 68 16.89 -0.54 -12.98
C LEU A 68 18.25 -1.16 -13.32
N PRO A 69 19.34 -0.37 -13.33
CA PRO A 69 20.67 -0.87 -13.71
C PRO A 69 21.40 -1.59 -12.56
N TRP A 70 20.69 -1.96 -11.50
CA TRP A 70 21.22 -2.60 -10.31
C TRP A 70 20.29 -3.69 -9.78
N ASP A 71 20.86 -4.57 -8.95
CA ASP A 71 20.18 -5.68 -8.28
C ASP A 71 19.59 -5.23 -6.93
N ALA A 72 18.33 -5.55 -6.68
CA ALA A 72 17.61 -5.06 -5.50
C ALA A 72 18.06 -5.70 -4.18
N LEU A 73 18.54 -6.94 -4.22
CA LEU A 73 19.13 -7.59 -3.05
C LEU A 73 20.36 -6.81 -2.59
N THR A 74 21.29 -6.56 -3.50
CA THR A 74 22.54 -5.82 -3.21
C THR A 74 22.25 -4.38 -2.79
N TYR A 75 21.28 -3.70 -3.43
CA TYR A 75 20.84 -2.37 -3.03
C TYR A 75 20.29 -2.36 -1.60
N SER A 76 19.36 -3.27 -1.28
CA SER A 76 18.73 -3.35 0.02
C SER A 76 19.74 -3.68 1.14
N GLU A 77 20.74 -4.53 0.87
CA GLU A 77 21.81 -4.80 1.82
C GLU A 77 22.66 -3.55 2.08
N ALA A 78 22.97 -2.79 1.03
CA ALA A 78 23.71 -1.53 1.16
C ALA A 78 22.94 -0.46 1.93
N VAL A 79 21.60 -0.41 1.80
CA VAL A 79 20.74 0.49 2.59
C VAL A 79 20.90 0.21 4.10
N GLY A 80 21.09 -1.04 4.51
CA GLY A 80 21.46 -1.40 5.89
C GLY A 80 20.49 -0.89 6.96
N GLY A 81 19.22 -0.67 6.61
CA GLY A 81 18.20 -0.11 7.49
C GLY A 81 18.32 1.40 7.74
N GLN A 82 19.06 2.17 6.94
CA GLN A 82 19.08 3.64 7.02
C GLN A 82 17.69 4.23 6.78
N ASP A 83 17.41 5.40 7.35
CA ASP A 83 16.08 6.00 7.32
C ASP A 83 15.86 7.04 6.21
N GLY A 84 16.83 7.22 5.30
CA GLY A 84 16.73 8.13 4.15
C GLY A 84 17.08 9.59 4.43
N ARG A 85 17.52 9.95 5.64
CA ARG A 85 17.78 11.35 6.03
C ARG A 85 19.25 11.73 6.16
N ASN A 86 20.16 10.81 5.81
CA ASN A 86 21.59 11.09 5.82
C ASN A 86 22.04 11.40 4.38
N ASP A 87 22.15 12.68 4.06
CA ASP A 87 22.43 13.15 2.69
C ASP A 87 23.75 12.61 2.12
N GLU A 88 24.81 12.52 2.93
CA GLU A 88 26.10 11.96 2.51
C GLU A 88 25.98 10.47 2.16
N PHE A 89 25.22 9.74 2.97
CA PHE A 89 24.95 8.32 2.73
C PHE A 89 24.07 8.10 1.50
N GLU A 90 23.01 8.90 1.32
CA GLU A 90 22.16 8.81 0.13
C GLU A 90 22.92 9.18 -1.14
N ALA A 91 23.80 10.19 -1.09
CA ALA A 91 24.70 10.54 -2.19
C ALA A 91 25.65 9.38 -2.52
N SER A 92 26.23 8.74 -1.50
CA SER A 92 27.11 7.58 -1.69
C SER A 92 26.36 6.37 -2.27
N LEU A 93 25.12 6.13 -1.83
CA LEU A 93 24.26 5.10 -2.43
C LEU A 93 23.95 5.41 -3.88
N LYS A 94 23.65 6.66 -4.22
CA LYS A 94 23.34 7.10 -5.59
C LYS A 94 24.51 6.92 -6.54
N ASP A 95 25.73 7.22 -6.09
CA ASP A 95 26.97 7.03 -6.87
C ASP A 95 27.24 5.53 -7.15
N ARG A 96 26.94 4.67 -6.18
CA ARG A 96 27.11 3.22 -6.34
C ARG A 96 25.99 2.56 -7.14
N PHE A 97 24.76 2.98 -6.92
CA PHE A 97 23.54 2.43 -7.50
C PHE A 97 22.84 3.53 -8.31
N HIS A 98 23.36 3.77 -9.51
CA HIS A 98 22.87 4.81 -10.40
C HIS A 98 21.35 4.70 -10.62
N PRO A 99 20.56 5.70 -10.20
CA PRO A 99 19.12 5.71 -10.46
C PRO A 99 18.83 5.97 -11.95
N LEU A 100 17.59 5.79 -12.35
CA LEU A 100 17.13 6.17 -13.69
C LEU A 100 17.22 7.69 -13.90
N GLU A 101 17.58 8.10 -15.12
CA GLU A 101 17.61 9.51 -15.51
C GLU A 101 16.33 9.91 -16.25
N LEU A 102 15.22 9.96 -15.52
CA LEU A 102 13.93 10.38 -16.07
C LEU A 102 13.80 11.91 -16.02
N GLN A 103 13.58 12.53 -17.18
CA GLN A 103 13.50 14.00 -17.30
C GLN A 103 12.15 14.55 -16.81
N GLU A 104 11.08 13.77 -16.99
CA GLU A 104 9.71 14.21 -16.69
C GLU A 104 9.07 13.32 -15.62
N SER A 105 8.02 13.86 -14.98
CA SER A 105 7.22 13.07 -14.06
C SER A 105 6.41 12.03 -14.82
N LEU A 106 6.43 10.79 -14.35
CA LEU A 106 5.66 9.71 -14.95
C LEU A 106 4.16 9.94 -14.70
N SER A 107 3.37 9.89 -15.76
CA SER A 107 1.90 10.06 -15.72
C SER A 107 1.15 8.84 -16.26
N ARG A 108 1.87 7.81 -16.71
CA ARG A 108 1.31 6.57 -17.26
C ARG A 108 1.61 5.39 -16.33
N PRO A 109 0.73 4.37 -16.27
CA PRO A 109 1.02 3.15 -15.54
C PRO A 109 2.41 2.60 -15.87
N SER A 110 3.17 2.24 -14.86
CA SER A 110 4.59 1.85 -15.03
C SER A 110 5.00 0.82 -13.98
N ALA A 111 5.84 -0.13 -14.37
CA ALA A 111 6.48 -1.08 -13.47
C ALA A 111 7.98 -0.75 -13.33
N PHE A 112 8.53 -0.92 -12.13
CA PHE A 112 9.97 -0.81 -11.90
C PHE A 112 10.52 -2.21 -11.65
N VAL A 113 11.51 -2.64 -12.43
CA VAL A 113 12.04 -4.01 -12.38
C VAL A 113 13.56 -3.95 -12.31
N ASP A 114 14.17 -4.73 -11.43
CA ASP A 114 15.63 -4.79 -11.28
C ASP A 114 16.29 -5.68 -12.36
N THR A 115 17.63 -5.74 -12.35
CA THR A 115 18.40 -6.57 -13.30
C THR A 115 18.12 -8.07 -13.20
N SER A 116 17.56 -8.52 -12.07
CA SER A 116 17.25 -9.90 -11.74
C SER A 116 15.77 -10.25 -11.99
N GLY A 117 14.99 -9.33 -12.54
CA GLY A 117 13.55 -9.50 -12.80
C GLY A 117 12.67 -9.33 -11.55
N LYS A 118 13.22 -8.83 -10.43
CA LYS A 118 12.46 -8.51 -9.22
C LYS A 118 11.70 -7.21 -9.40
N LEU A 119 10.41 -7.25 -9.10
CA LEU A 119 9.53 -6.08 -9.16
C LEU A 119 9.81 -5.19 -7.95
N GLN A 120 10.22 -3.94 -8.19
CA GLN A 120 10.51 -2.95 -7.15
C GLN A 120 9.33 -2.03 -6.83
N GLY A 121 8.37 -1.96 -7.76
CA GLY A 121 7.11 -1.28 -7.52
C GLY A 121 6.23 -1.18 -8.77
N LEU A 122 4.98 -0.81 -8.54
CA LEU A 122 3.99 -0.46 -9.55
C LEU A 122 3.47 0.94 -9.30
N TYR A 123 3.41 1.74 -10.34
CA TYR A 123 2.75 3.04 -10.35
C TYR A 123 1.47 2.94 -11.18
N LEU A 124 0.33 3.19 -10.54
CA LEU A 124 -1.01 2.99 -11.11
C LEU A 124 -1.83 4.28 -10.99
N PRO A 125 -1.64 5.26 -11.89
CA PRO A 125 -2.44 6.48 -11.91
C PRO A 125 -3.89 6.20 -12.33
N ASN A 126 -4.83 6.95 -11.77
CA ASN A 126 -6.26 6.87 -12.07
C ASN A 126 -6.80 5.43 -11.99
N VAL A 127 -6.36 4.67 -10.97
CA VAL A 127 -6.80 3.28 -10.78
C VAL A 127 -8.04 3.21 -9.89
N ILE A 128 -8.21 4.17 -8.99
CA ILE A 128 -9.42 4.34 -8.19
C ILE A 128 -10.33 5.30 -8.96
N LEU A 129 -11.54 4.85 -9.32
CA LEU A 129 -12.48 5.65 -10.11
C LEU A 129 -13.01 6.85 -9.30
N ASP A 130 -13.42 7.91 -9.99
CA ASP A 130 -13.86 9.16 -9.36
C ASP A 130 -14.98 8.94 -8.33
N GLU A 131 -15.98 8.10 -8.66
CA GLU A 131 -17.06 7.75 -7.72
C GLU A 131 -16.53 7.10 -6.42
N ARG A 132 -15.50 6.24 -6.54
CA ARG A 132 -14.85 5.64 -5.37
C ARG A 132 -14.03 6.66 -4.60
N GLN A 133 -13.35 7.57 -5.30
CA GLN A 133 -12.59 8.64 -4.67
C GLN A 133 -13.51 9.53 -3.82
N ASP A 134 -14.69 9.89 -4.35
CA ASP A 134 -15.71 10.67 -3.64
C ASP A 134 -16.19 9.94 -2.39
N GLN A 135 -16.51 8.64 -2.49
CA GLN A 135 -16.91 7.83 -1.33
C GLN A 135 -15.82 7.75 -0.25
N VAL A 136 -14.54 7.61 -0.66
CA VAL A 136 -13.41 7.59 0.28
C VAL A 136 -13.23 8.96 0.94
N ALA A 137 -13.41 10.04 0.18
CA ALA A 137 -13.35 11.41 0.69
C ALA A 137 -14.48 11.69 1.69
N ASP A 138 -15.72 11.27 1.38
CA ASP A 138 -16.87 11.40 2.27
C ASP A 138 -16.69 10.57 3.56
N ALA A 139 -16.23 9.33 3.43
CA ALA A 139 -15.95 8.45 4.56
C ALA A 139 -14.89 9.05 5.50
N ALA A 140 -13.95 9.86 5.00
CA ALA A 140 -12.89 10.47 5.82
C ALA A 140 -13.44 11.31 6.98
N ALA A 141 -14.67 11.82 6.89
CA ALA A 141 -15.35 12.51 8.00
C ALA A 141 -15.49 11.63 9.25
N LEU A 142 -15.68 10.31 9.10
CA LEU A 142 -15.71 9.36 10.21
C LEU A 142 -14.36 9.25 10.92
N LEU A 143 -13.25 9.35 10.17
CA LEU A 143 -11.91 9.20 10.73
C LEU A 143 -11.32 10.53 11.26
N ARG A 144 -11.89 11.68 10.85
CA ARG A 144 -11.45 13.02 11.26
C ARG A 144 -11.26 13.19 12.78
N PRO A 145 -12.16 12.73 13.67
CA PRO A 145 -11.93 12.82 15.12
C PRO A 145 -10.70 12.06 15.62
N THR A 146 -10.36 10.95 14.97
CA THR A 146 -9.18 10.14 15.27
C THR A 146 -7.91 10.78 14.72
N ILE A 147 -7.95 11.32 13.50
CA ILE A 147 -6.84 12.08 12.91
C ILE A 147 -6.50 13.30 13.78
N ASN A 148 -7.52 14.08 14.15
CA ASN A 148 -7.36 15.29 14.96
C ASN A 148 -6.97 14.99 16.42
N ALA A 149 -7.02 13.73 16.87
CA ALA A 149 -6.49 13.31 18.16
C ALA A 149 -4.96 13.34 18.21
N HIS A 150 -4.31 13.37 17.04
CA HIS A 150 -2.86 13.40 16.88
C HIS A 150 -2.46 14.65 16.09
N PRO A 151 -2.71 15.86 16.63
CA PRO A 151 -2.45 17.09 15.91
C PRO A 151 -0.94 17.30 15.71
N PRO A 152 -0.54 18.09 14.69
CA PRO A 152 0.86 18.45 14.51
C PRO A 152 1.38 19.19 15.73
N LYS A 153 2.61 18.87 16.12
CA LYS A 153 3.34 19.46 17.24
C LYS A 153 4.22 20.60 16.75
N GLU A 154 4.44 21.58 17.63
CA GLU A 154 5.39 22.67 17.37
C GLU A 154 6.76 22.10 17.00
N THR A 155 7.33 22.66 15.93
CA THR A 155 8.60 22.18 15.41
C THR A 155 9.72 22.67 16.30
N ASP A 156 10.42 21.75 16.96
CA ASP A 156 11.71 22.05 17.57
C ASP A 156 12.79 22.02 16.47
N PRO A 157 13.40 23.17 16.11
CA PRO A 157 14.43 23.21 15.08
C PRO A 157 15.68 22.39 15.43
N THR A 158 15.85 21.98 16.69
CA THR A 158 16.96 21.13 17.14
C THR A 158 16.70 19.64 16.94
N LEU A 159 15.44 19.22 16.80
CA LEU A 159 15.03 17.82 16.68
C LEU A 159 14.70 17.47 15.22
N ARG A 160 15.73 17.27 14.39
CA ARG A 160 15.61 16.68 13.03
C ARG A 160 14.84 15.34 13.01
N LYS A 161 14.65 14.70 14.18
CA LYS A 161 14.02 13.39 14.33
C LYS A 161 12.49 13.41 14.34
N ALA A 162 11.83 14.54 14.62
CA ALA A 162 10.37 14.63 14.84
C ALA A 162 9.59 15.19 13.62
N TRP A 163 9.93 14.77 12.40
CA TRP A 163 9.27 15.31 11.22
C TRP A 163 7.82 14.79 11.06
N ARG A 164 7.51 13.56 11.51
CA ARG A 164 6.20 12.92 11.29
C ARG A 164 5.04 13.71 11.90
N ASP A 165 5.30 14.47 12.94
CA ASP A 165 4.36 15.34 13.66
C ASP A 165 4.73 16.82 13.58
N SER A 166 5.73 17.22 12.79
CA SER A 166 6.16 18.64 12.69
C SER A 166 5.08 19.52 12.05
N ARG A 167 4.66 20.58 12.76
CA ARG A 167 3.65 21.56 12.29
C ARG A 167 3.95 22.14 10.91
N LEU A 168 5.22 22.34 10.57
CA LEU A 168 5.67 22.89 9.28
C LEU A 168 5.34 22.02 8.08
N LEU A 169 5.11 20.72 8.30
CA LEU A 169 4.83 19.76 7.22
C LEU A 169 3.34 19.51 7.03
N PHE A 170 2.47 20.17 7.81
CA PHE A 170 1.03 20.07 7.63
C PHE A 170 0.47 21.35 7.03
N ALA A 171 -0.68 21.24 6.37
CA ALA A 171 -1.44 22.39 5.90
C ALA A 171 -1.64 23.40 7.04
N VAL A 172 -1.67 24.68 6.67
CA VAL A 172 -1.94 25.76 7.61
C VAL A 172 -3.37 25.60 8.13
N ASP A 173 -3.56 25.87 9.43
CA ASP A 173 -4.86 25.79 10.09
C ASP A 173 -5.58 27.14 9.99
N ASP A 174 -5.76 27.63 8.76
CA ASP A 174 -6.38 28.92 8.43
C ASP A 174 -7.83 28.79 7.92
N ARG A 175 -8.29 27.55 7.74
CA ARG A 175 -9.65 27.18 7.32
C ARG A 175 -10.05 25.83 7.91
N ASP A 176 -11.35 25.54 7.93
CA ASP A 176 -11.80 24.19 8.29
C ASP A 176 -11.37 23.19 7.21
N LEU A 177 -10.64 22.16 7.62
CA LEU A 177 -10.11 21.15 6.71
C LEU A 177 -11.03 19.92 6.69
N CYS A 178 -11.54 19.57 5.51
CA CYS A 178 -12.45 18.44 5.29
C CYS A 178 -11.86 17.13 5.81
N PHE A 179 -10.60 16.85 5.47
CA PHE A 179 -9.89 15.65 5.90
C PHE A 179 -9.28 15.76 7.31
N GLY A 180 -9.36 16.93 7.94
CA GLY A 180 -8.67 17.22 9.19
C GLY A 180 -7.16 17.39 9.01
N ARG A 181 -6.41 17.29 10.11
CA ARG A 181 -4.97 17.58 10.14
C ARG A 181 -4.26 16.71 11.16
N GLY A 182 -3.50 15.73 10.67
CA GLY A 182 -2.84 14.75 11.52
C GLY A 182 -2.76 13.38 10.85
N SER A 183 -2.70 12.32 11.66
CA SER A 183 -2.69 10.95 11.17
C SER A 183 -3.39 10.00 12.14
N ALA A 184 -3.94 8.91 11.61
CA ALA A 184 -4.50 7.81 12.39
C ALA A 184 -3.89 6.48 11.92
N THR A 185 -3.56 5.57 12.84
CA THR A 185 -3.00 4.25 12.52
C THR A 185 -3.91 3.13 13.04
N LEU A 186 -4.58 2.47 12.12
CA LEU A 186 -5.52 1.38 12.37
C LEU A 186 -4.84 0.03 12.11
N SER A 187 -4.96 -0.89 13.04
CA SER A 187 -4.38 -2.23 12.88
C SER A 187 -5.08 -3.23 13.80
N PRO A 188 -5.64 -4.33 13.28
CA PRO A 188 -6.20 -5.40 14.11
C PRO A 188 -5.10 -6.22 14.79
N GLY A 189 -3.86 -6.19 14.29
CA GLY A 189 -2.71 -6.88 14.89
C GLY A 189 -1.48 -5.98 14.95
N TRP A 190 -1.20 -5.43 16.13
CA TRP A 190 -0.22 -4.39 16.39
C TRP A 190 0.74 -4.80 17.51
N LEU A 191 2.03 -4.50 17.30
CA LEU A 191 3.06 -4.56 18.32
C LEU A 191 3.55 -3.16 18.66
N SER A 192 3.65 -2.82 19.94
CA SER A 192 4.10 -1.47 20.31
C SER A 192 5.57 -1.28 19.91
N GLN A 193 5.96 -0.05 19.60
CA GLN A 193 7.35 0.26 19.24
C GLN A 193 8.30 -0.16 20.38
N GLY A 194 9.34 -0.92 20.04
CA GLY A 194 10.29 -1.48 21.03
C GLY A 194 9.79 -2.73 21.77
N LEU A 195 8.56 -3.18 21.51
CA LEU A 195 7.97 -4.42 22.02
C LEU A 195 7.64 -5.34 20.83
N GLU A 196 8.68 -5.74 20.10
CA GLU A 196 8.60 -6.65 18.94
C GLU A 196 9.29 -7.99 19.21
N GLY A 197 9.48 -8.33 20.48
CA GLY A 197 10.01 -9.62 20.92
C GLY A 197 9.04 -10.76 20.66
N LEU A 198 9.56 -11.98 20.60
CA LEU A 198 8.77 -13.18 20.28
C LEU A 198 7.62 -13.46 21.27
N THR A 199 7.70 -12.90 22.48
CA THR A 199 6.71 -13.09 23.55
C THR A 199 5.82 -11.87 23.77
N ASP A 200 6.05 -10.76 23.05
CA ASP A 200 5.28 -9.54 23.24
C ASP A 200 3.88 -9.72 22.67
N PRO A 201 2.79 -9.51 23.42
CA PRO A 201 1.45 -9.80 22.95
C PRO A 201 1.01 -8.91 21.78
N ILE A 202 0.32 -9.50 20.81
CA ILE A 202 -0.33 -8.76 19.72
C ILE A 202 -1.57 -8.08 20.26
N HIS A 203 -1.70 -6.79 19.99
CA HIS A 203 -2.85 -5.99 20.41
C HIS A 203 -3.53 -5.33 19.23
N VAL A 204 -4.74 -4.83 19.43
CA VAL A 204 -5.38 -3.91 18.49
C VAL A 204 -4.74 -2.52 18.65
N SER A 205 -4.55 -1.80 17.56
CA SER A 205 -4.00 -0.43 17.64
C SER A 205 -4.93 0.49 18.42
N ARG A 206 -4.35 1.48 19.10
CA ARG A 206 -5.09 2.38 20.00
C ARG A 206 -6.19 3.18 19.28
N ASP A 207 -5.97 3.49 18.01
CA ASP A 207 -6.92 4.25 17.19
C ASP A 207 -8.09 3.38 16.72
N LEU A 208 -7.88 2.06 16.56
CA LEU A 208 -8.92 1.13 16.13
C LEU A 208 -9.74 0.57 17.32
N GLY A 209 -9.08 0.22 18.42
CA GLY A 209 -9.69 -0.50 19.53
C GLY A 209 -9.21 -0.08 20.91
N ALA A 210 -10.04 -0.38 21.91
CA ALA A 210 -9.66 -0.19 23.31
C ALA A 210 -8.66 -1.27 23.75
N LYS A 211 -7.93 -1.00 24.83
CA LYS A 211 -7.18 -2.05 25.52
C LYS A 211 -8.16 -3.13 26.01
N SER A 212 -7.73 -4.40 26.01
CA SER A 212 -8.54 -5.50 26.53
C SER A 212 -9.14 -5.16 27.91
N GLY A 213 -10.44 -5.44 28.07
CA GLY A 213 -11.21 -5.11 29.28
C GLY A 213 -11.61 -3.63 29.45
N LYS A 214 -11.36 -2.75 28.47
CA LYS A 214 -11.81 -1.35 28.49
C LYS A 214 -12.90 -1.09 27.45
N ARG A 215 -13.80 -0.17 27.76
CA ARG A 215 -14.85 0.27 26.82
C ARG A 215 -14.27 1.12 25.70
N GLN A 216 -14.71 0.85 24.48
CA GLN A 216 -14.38 1.65 23.31
C GLN A 216 -14.95 3.08 23.43
N ASN A 217 -14.14 4.08 23.08
CA ASN A 217 -14.59 5.47 23.02
C ASN A 217 -15.20 5.79 21.64
N GLN A 218 -15.86 6.94 21.53
CA GLN A 218 -16.54 7.37 20.30
C GLN A 218 -15.60 7.43 19.09
N ARG A 219 -14.34 7.89 19.27
CA ARG A 219 -13.37 7.97 18.16
C ARG A 219 -13.02 6.59 17.60
N GLN A 220 -12.87 5.60 18.49
CA GLN A 220 -12.60 4.21 18.09
C GLN A 220 -13.79 3.59 17.36
N GLN A 221 -15.02 3.86 17.80
CA GLN A 221 -16.23 3.40 17.11
C GLN A 221 -16.35 4.01 15.70
N LEU A 222 -16.06 5.31 15.57
CA LEU A 222 -16.05 5.98 14.27
C LEU A 222 -14.91 5.49 13.37
N ALA A 223 -13.73 5.18 13.93
CA ALA A 223 -12.64 4.55 13.18
C ALA A 223 -13.02 3.15 12.67
N GLN A 224 -13.71 2.35 13.47
CA GLN A 224 -14.25 1.05 13.03
C GLN A 224 -15.32 1.21 11.95
N ALA A 225 -16.20 2.21 12.08
CA ALA A 225 -17.17 2.54 11.04
C ALA A 225 -16.46 2.92 9.73
N TRP A 226 -15.40 3.72 9.79
CA TRP A 226 -14.58 4.06 8.62
C TRP A 226 -13.97 2.81 7.96
N VAL A 227 -13.48 1.83 8.74
CA VAL A 227 -12.98 0.55 8.19
C VAL A 227 -14.10 -0.19 7.46
N GLY A 228 -15.32 -0.19 8.01
CA GLY A 228 -16.50 -0.76 7.36
C GLY A 228 -16.90 -0.06 6.06
N GLU A 229 -17.00 1.26 6.07
CA GLU A 229 -17.32 2.05 4.87
C GLU A 229 -16.20 1.96 3.81
N SER A 230 -14.96 1.68 4.23
CA SER A 230 -13.81 1.49 3.33
C SER A 230 -13.63 0.03 2.87
N MET A 231 -14.62 -0.85 3.06
CA MET A 231 -14.51 -2.27 2.71
C MET A 231 -14.14 -2.47 1.23
N GLU A 232 -14.86 -1.83 0.31
CA GLU A 232 -14.61 -1.97 -1.13
C GLU A 232 -13.26 -1.38 -1.56
N LEU A 233 -12.82 -0.27 -0.94
CA LEU A 233 -11.46 0.23 -1.10
C LEU A 233 -10.43 -0.81 -0.64
N GLY A 234 -10.64 -1.41 0.53
CA GLY A 234 -9.79 -2.47 1.05
C GLY A 234 -9.68 -3.65 0.09
N LEU A 235 -10.81 -4.10 -0.47
CA LEU A 235 -10.86 -5.16 -1.47
C LEU A 235 -10.08 -4.81 -2.75
N LEU A 236 -10.14 -3.55 -3.22
CA LEU A 236 -9.35 -3.09 -4.37
C LEU A 236 -7.85 -3.11 -4.09
N LEU A 237 -7.41 -2.55 -2.95
CA LEU A 237 -6.00 -2.55 -2.59
C LEU A 237 -5.46 -3.96 -2.34
N SER A 238 -6.28 -4.83 -1.74
CA SER A 238 -5.98 -6.25 -1.57
C SER A 238 -5.84 -6.99 -2.89
N SER A 239 -6.73 -6.70 -3.86
CA SER A 239 -6.67 -7.28 -5.20
C SER A 239 -5.45 -6.79 -5.97
N ALA A 240 -5.06 -5.52 -5.79
CA ALA A 240 -3.84 -4.97 -6.38
C ALA A 240 -2.60 -5.71 -5.84
N LEU A 241 -2.56 -5.95 -4.52
CA LEU A 241 -1.50 -6.73 -3.89
C LEU A 241 -1.53 -8.19 -4.35
N ALA A 242 -2.69 -8.79 -4.51
CA ALA A 242 -2.82 -10.17 -4.99
C ALA A 242 -2.26 -10.37 -6.40
N ILE A 243 -2.37 -9.36 -7.28
CA ILE A 243 -1.73 -9.37 -8.60
C ILE A 243 -0.23 -9.09 -8.47
N ALA A 244 0.15 -8.02 -7.78
CA ALA A 244 1.54 -7.55 -7.76
C ALA A 244 2.48 -8.45 -6.95
N HIS A 245 1.96 -9.03 -5.87
CA HIS A 245 2.72 -9.86 -4.94
C HIS A 245 1.82 -10.95 -4.29
N PRO A 246 1.47 -12.02 -5.04
CA PRO A 246 0.53 -13.04 -4.57
C PRO A 246 0.95 -13.72 -3.26
N GLN A 247 2.26 -13.96 -3.07
CA GLN A 247 2.77 -14.60 -1.85
C GLN A 247 2.58 -13.70 -0.62
N GLN A 248 2.86 -12.39 -0.72
CA GLN A 248 2.57 -11.45 0.38
C GLN A 248 1.07 -11.41 0.69
N TYR A 249 0.22 -11.36 -0.33
CA TYR A 249 -1.23 -11.40 -0.16
C TYR A 249 -1.65 -12.63 0.65
N GLN A 250 -1.14 -13.82 0.28
CA GLN A 250 -1.44 -15.07 0.99
C GLN A 250 -0.93 -15.06 2.44
N GLU A 251 0.33 -14.72 2.67
CA GLU A 251 0.92 -14.70 4.02
C GLU A 251 0.19 -13.73 4.94
N THR A 252 -0.15 -12.54 4.43
CA THR A 252 -0.85 -11.53 5.23
C THR A 252 -2.31 -11.92 5.46
N LYS A 253 -3.01 -12.48 4.47
CA LYS A 253 -4.37 -13.02 4.66
C LYS A 253 -4.40 -14.11 5.72
N PHE A 254 -3.42 -15.02 5.72
CA PHE A 254 -3.36 -16.06 6.75
C PHE A 254 -3.12 -15.50 8.15
N ALA A 255 -2.27 -14.46 8.28
CA ALA A 255 -2.13 -13.74 9.55
C ALA A 255 -3.46 -13.11 9.99
N LEU A 256 -4.19 -12.47 9.07
CA LEU A 256 -5.50 -11.88 9.35
C LEU A 256 -6.55 -12.94 9.73
N ALA A 257 -6.51 -14.13 9.12
CA ALA A 257 -7.38 -15.25 9.49
C ALA A 257 -7.10 -15.76 10.91
N ALA A 258 -5.82 -15.78 11.33
CA ALA A 258 -5.44 -16.12 12.69
C ALA A 258 -5.99 -15.10 13.70
N LEU A 259 -5.89 -13.79 13.40
CA LEU A 259 -6.50 -12.74 14.23
C LEU A 259 -8.03 -12.88 14.28
N ALA A 260 -8.68 -13.23 13.17
CA ALA A 260 -10.14 -13.37 13.15
C ALA A 260 -10.63 -14.57 13.98
N ALA A 261 -9.78 -15.58 14.18
CA ALA A 261 -10.07 -16.72 15.04
C ALA A 261 -9.91 -16.39 16.54
N ASP A 262 -9.05 -15.43 16.89
CA ASP A 262 -8.82 -14.97 18.26
C ASP A 262 -10.00 -14.11 18.77
N ASP A 263 -10.52 -14.44 19.95
CA ASP A 263 -11.66 -13.75 20.55
C ASP A 263 -11.36 -12.26 20.81
N ASP A 264 -10.11 -11.90 21.13
CA ASP A 264 -9.70 -10.52 21.43
C ASP A 264 -9.64 -9.63 20.17
N HIS A 265 -9.50 -10.22 18.99
CA HIS A 265 -9.37 -9.47 17.73
C HIS A 265 -10.55 -9.68 16.78
N ARG A 266 -11.37 -10.72 16.99
CA ARG A 266 -12.50 -11.11 16.12
C ARG A 266 -13.45 -9.96 15.80
N GLU A 267 -13.74 -9.08 16.77
CA GLU A 267 -14.65 -7.96 16.54
C GLU A 267 -14.11 -6.96 15.50
N TYR A 268 -12.81 -6.68 15.53
CA TYR A 268 -12.14 -5.74 14.62
C TYR A 268 -11.91 -6.33 13.23
N MET A 269 -11.88 -7.66 13.14
CA MET A 269 -11.72 -8.38 11.88
C MET A 269 -13.02 -8.49 11.07
N ARG A 270 -14.20 -8.21 11.65
CA ARG A 270 -15.49 -8.36 10.95
C ARG A 270 -15.59 -7.56 9.65
N HIS A 271 -14.97 -6.38 9.63
CA HIS A 271 -15.03 -5.45 8.51
C HIS A 271 -13.65 -5.21 7.86
N TRP A 272 -12.62 -5.93 8.30
CA TRP A 272 -11.27 -5.72 7.79
C TRP A 272 -11.10 -6.39 6.43
N ALA A 273 -11.05 -5.59 5.37
CA ALA A 273 -10.93 -6.04 3.99
C ALA A 273 -9.59 -5.68 3.32
N PHE A 274 -8.59 -5.28 4.11
CA PHE A 274 -7.25 -4.95 3.63
C PHE A 274 -6.33 -6.15 3.84
N ALA A 275 -5.65 -6.63 2.79
CA ALA A 275 -4.62 -7.67 2.85
C ALA A 275 -3.29 -7.16 3.43
N PHE A 276 -3.40 -6.22 4.36
CA PHE A 276 -2.35 -5.56 5.11
C PHE A 276 -2.80 -5.56 6.58
N ASN A 277 -1.88 -5.72 7.54
CA ASN A 277 -2.26 -5.66 8.95
C ASN A 277 -2.22 -4.24 9.52
N VAL A 278 -1.79 -3.25 8.75
CA VAL A 278 -1.76 -1.84 9.16
C VAL A 278 -2.26 -0.92 8.06
N ILE A 279 -3.07 0.07 8.46
CA ILE A 279 -3.46 1.22 7.65
C ILE A 279 -3.06 2.47 8.42
N THR A 280 -2.31 3.36 7.80
CA THR A 280 -2.06 4.71 8.31
C THR A 280 -2.66 5.72 7.36
N VAL A 281 -3.63 6.47 7.86
CA VAL A 281 -4.27 7.57 7.14
C VAL A 281 -3.62 8.88 7.56
N ILE A 282 -3.10 9.64 6.60
CA ILE A 282 -2.36 10.88 6.83
C ILE A 282 -3.09 12.00 6.09
N ALA A 283 -3.63 12.96 6.84
CA ALA A 283 -4.36 14.08 6.28
C ALA A 283 -3.48 15.33 6.24
N ASN A 284 -3.47 15.98 5.07
CA ASN A 284 -2.93 17.31 4.86
C ASN A 284 -1.48 17.46 5.32
N ARG A 285 -0.65 16.44 5.07
CA ARG A 285 0.78 16.41 5.39
C ARG A 285 1.64 16.21 4.14
N MET A 286 2.64 17.07 3.93
CA MET A 286 3.77 16.77 3.06
C MET A 286 4.76 15.86 3.79
N THR A 287 5.53 15.09 3.05
CA THR A 287 6.42 14.09 3.64
C THR A 287 7.82 14.28 3.08
N PRO A 288 8.81 14.72 3.88
CA PRO A 288 10.20 14.84 3.44
C PRO A 288 10.80 13.46 3.14
N LEU A 289 11.98 13.47 2.52
CA LEU A 289 12.69 12.25 2.16
C LEU A 289 12.93 11.34 3.38
N HIS A 290 12.46 10.09 3.26
CA HIS A 290 12.63 9.08 4.29
C HIS A 290 12.43 7.66 3.75
N ARG A 291 12.72 6.66 4.61
CA ARG A 291 12.30 5.26 4.48
C ARG A 291 11.43 4.86 5.67
N ASP A 292 10.46 4.00 5.43
CA ASP A 292 9.60 3.43 6.46
C ASP A 292 10.21 2.16 7.05
N ARG A 293 11.19 2.34 7.93
CA ARG A 293 11.94 1.24 8.58
C ARG A 293 11.10 0.21 9.31
N ALA A 294 9.89 0.58 9.72
CA ALA A 294 8.96 -0.32 10.41
C ALA A 294 8.11 -1.16 9.44
N SER A 295 8.14 -0.84 8.13
CA SER A 295 7.48 -1.64 7.12
C SER A 295 8.40 -2.76 6.62
N GLY A 296 7.81 -3.92 6.40
CA GLY A 296 8.00 -4.73 5.21
C GLY A 296 9.35 -5.39 4.89
N GLY A 297 10.44 -4.65 4.89
CA GLY A 297 11.68 -5.06 4.26
C GLY A 297 11.58 -5.01 2.73
N ARG A 298 12.55 -5.64 2.06
CA ARG A 298 12.57 -5.81 0.60
C ARG A 298 11.59 -6.89 0.11
N GLU A 299 11.03 -7.64 1.04
CA GLU A 299 10.12 -8.75 0.76
C GLU A 299 8.66 -8.30 0.69
N LEU A 300 8.31 -7.12 1.21
CA LEU A 300 6.92 -6.69 1.30
C LEU A 300 6.74 -5.33 0.62
N PHE A 301 5.65 -5.22 -0.14
CA PHE A 301 5.15 -3.96 -0.65
C PHE A 301 4.26 -3.26 0.37
N ASP A 302 4.36 -1.94 0.33
CA ASP A 302 3.42 -0.98 0.88
C ASP A 302 2.53 -0.49 -0.26
N ALA A 303 1.26 -0.21 0.06
CA ALA A 303 0.32 0.46 -0.82
C ALA A 303 0.16 1.91 -0.38
N LEU A 304 0.50 2.85 -1.25
CA LEU A 304 0.34 4.29 -1.03
C LEU A 304 -0.73 4.80 -1.99
N LEU A 305 -1.89 5.16 -1.45
CA LEU A 305 -2.99 5.79 -2.19
C LEU A 305 -3.08 7.28 -1.88
N SER A 306 -3.25 8.09 -2.92
CA SER A 306 -3.52 9.53 -2.84
C SER A 306 -5.00 9.83 -3.14
N ILE A 307 -5.65 10.63 -2.30
CA ILE A 307 -6.95 11.27 -2.58
C ILE A 307 -6.75 12.78 -2.41
N GLY A 308 -7.17 13.58 -3.40
CA GLY A 308 -6.96 15.02 -3.43
C GLY A 308 -5.53 15.45 -3.82
N GLY A 309 -5.01 16.52 -3.19
CA GLY A 309 -3.70 17.14 -3.45
C GLY A 309 -3.62 18.01 -4.71
N GLY A 310 -4.20 17.53 -5.81
CA GLY A 310 -4.26 18.23 -7.10
C GLY A 310 -3.11 17.93 -8.04
N ARG A 311 -3.22 18.45 -9.27
CA ARG A 311 -2.41 18.13 -10.47
C ARG A 311 -0.92 18.40 -10.37
N ARG A 312 -0.42 18.95 -9.26
CA ARG A 312 1.01 19.23 -9.04
C ARG A 312 1.61 18.37 -7.93
N THR A 313 0.81 17.51 -7.31
CA THR A 313 1.28 16.60 -6.27
C THR A 313 2.14 15.52 -6.91
N THR A 314 3.36 15.33 -6.41
CA THR A 314 4.25 14.28 -6.90
C THR A 314 4.79 13.43 -5.77
N LEU A 315 4.99 12.15 -6.04
CA LEU A 315 5.76 11.23 -5.20
C LEU A 315 7.13 11.02 -5.85
N SER A 316 8.20 11.42 -5.19
CA SER A 316 9.57 11.19 -5.68
C SER A 316 10.14 9.92 -5.06
N LEU A 317 10.83 9.12 -5.86
CA LEU A 317 11.55 7.91 -5.48
C LEU A 317 13.02 8.03 -5.90
N PRO A 318 13.87 8.80 -5.19
CA PRO A 318 15.20 9.14 -5.66
C PRO A 318 16.14 7.94 -5.86
N GLY A 319 15.96 6.86 -5.08
CA GLY A 319 16.73 5.62 -5.25
C GLY A 319 16.43 4.91 -6.58
N ILE A 320 15.20 5.04 -7.08
CA ILE A 320 14.77 4.56 -8.40
C ILE A 320 15.10 5.58 -9.49
N GLY A 321 15.11 6.88 -9.16
CA GLY A 321 15.28 7.96 -10.14
C GLY A 321 13.97 8.36 -10.80
N ALA A 322 12.83 8.06 -10.16
CA ALA A 322 11.51 8.38 -10.66
C ALA A 322 10.85 9.50 -9.86
N ARG A 323 10.12 10.36 -10.57
CA ARG A 323 9.11 11.24 -10.01
C ARG A 323 7.77 10.85 -10.61
N LEU A 324 6.78 10.59 -9.76
CA LEU A 324 5.47 10.10 -10.16
C LEU A 324 4.45 11.21 -9.98
N GLN A 325 3.59 11.42 -10.99
CA GLN A 325 2.41 12.25 -10.82
C GLN A 325 1.49 11.58 -9.80
N TYR A 326 1.21 12.24 -8.68
CA TYR A 326 0.55 11.63 -7.52
C TYR A 326 -0.80 12.26 -7.23
N ASP A 327 -1.59 12.35 -8.30
CA ASP A 327 -2.95 12.87 -8.31
C ASP A 327 -3.90 11.98 -7.52
N SER A 328 -5.09 12.51 -7.25
CA SER A 328 -6.19 11.75 -6.64
C SER A 328 -6.49 10.47 -7.42
N GLY A 329 -6.72 9.37 -6.70
CA GLY A 329 -6.97 8.05 -7.27
C GLY A 329 -5.73 7.29 -7.76
N THR A 330 -4.54 7.80 -7.46
CA THR A 330 -3.26 7.14 -7.77
C THR A 330 -2.86 6.16 -6.67
N LEU A 331 -2.56 4.92 -7.06
CA LEU A 331 -1.97 3.90 -6.19
C LEU A 331 -0.51 3.64 -6.58
N VAL A 332 0.35 3.55 -5.58
CA VAL A 332 1.74 3.10 -5.74
C VAL A 332 1.98 1.91 -4.83
N LEU A 333 2.42 0.79 -5.40
CA LEU A 333 2.94 -0.36 -4.67
C LEU A 333 4.46 -0.29 -4.69
N MET A 334 5.12 -0.29 -3.53
CA MET A 334 6.58 -0.16 -3.45
C MET A 334 7.13 -0.67 -2.12
N HIS A 335 8.45 -0.91 -2.05
CA HIS A 335 9.14 -1.22 -0.80
C HIS A 335 9.49 0.05 -0.01
N GLY A 336 8.59 0.55 0.85
CA GLY A 336 8.80 1.80 1.59
C GLY A 336 9.98 1.79 2.56
N SER A 337 10.41 0.61 3.02
CA SER A 337 11.60 0.44 3.86
C SER A 337 12.91 0.44 3.07
N VAL A 338 12.86 0.25 1.76
CA VAL A 338 14.04 0.12 0.88
C VAL A 338 14.23 1.38 0.06
N HIS A 339 13.16 1.89 -0.56
CA HIS A 339 13.25 3.03 -1.46
C HIS A 339 12.97 4.34 -0.71
N PRO A 340 13.93 5.28 -0.69
CA PRO A 340 13.70 6.57 -0.09
C PRO A 340 12.63 7.30 -0.90
N HIS A 341 11.70 7.96 -0.22
CA HIS A 341 10.58 8.60 -0.88
C HIS A 341 10.10 9.86 -0.15
N GLU A 342 9.51 10.77 -0.93
CA GLU A 342 8.97 12.04 -0.45
C GLU A 342 7.75 12.47 -1.27
N VAL A 343 6.87 13.24 -0.64
CA VAL A 343 5.70 13.83 -1.31
C VAL A 343 5.87 15.34 -1.35
N SER A 344 5.71 15.91 -2.55
CA SER A 344 5.82 17.35 -2.78
C SER A 344 4.76 18.14 -2.02
N PRO A 345 4.93 19.47 -1.89
CA PRO A 345 3.82 20.36 -1.56
C PRO A 345 2.65 20.20 -2.56
N PHE A 346 1.45 20.53 -2.09
CA PHE A 346 0.21 20.41 -2.82
C PHE A 346 -0.74 21.58 -2.49
N GLU A 347 -1.64 21.91 -3.41
CA GLU A 347 -2.48 23.11 -3.35
C GLU A 347 -3.86 22.83 -2.73
N MET A 348 -4.36 21.61 -2.86
CA MET A 348 -5.66 21.17 -2.35
C MET A 348 -5.48 20.20 -1.18
N GLU A 349 -6.54 20.01 -0.39
CA GLU A 349 -6.48 19.00 0.67
C GLU A 349 -6.14 17.63 0.13
N ARG A 350 -5.35 16.88 0.91
CA ARG A 350 -4.86 15.56 0.52
C ARG A 350 -4.98 14.57 1.65
N LEU A 351 -5.52 13.40 1.32
CA LEU A 351 -5.50 12.22 2.17
C LEU A 351 -4.55 11.19 1.56
N CYS A 352 -3.59 10.73 2.36
CA CYS A 352 -2.78 9.56 2.02
C CYS A 352 -3.32 8.37 2.80
N ILE A 353 -3.60 7.26 2.12
CA ILE A 353 -3.91 5.98 2.76
C ILE A 353 -2.73 5.06 2.50
N ALA A 354 -1.93 4.81 3.53
CA ALA A 354 -0.78 3.92 3.47
C ALA A 354 -1.13 2.57 4.11
N CYS A 355 -1.16 1.50 3.34
CA CYS A 355 -1.39 0.15 3.83
C CYS A 355 -0.08 -0.65 3.77
N TYR A 356 0.28 -1.31 4.87
CA TYR A 356 1.53 -2.05 4.94
C TYR A 356 1.43 -3.23 5.89
N ALA A 357 2.32 -4.21 5.69
CA ALA A 357 2.45 -5.35 6.58
C ALA A 357 3.64 -5.17 7.52
N ARG A 358 3.49 -5.58 8.77
CA ARG A 358 4.58 -5.59 9.76
C ARG A 358 5.16 -6.99 9.89
N PRO A 359 6.43 -7.21 9.48
CA PRO A 359 7.06 -8.52 9.56
C PRO A 359 7.02 -9.16 10.95
N ALA A 360 7.14 -8.36 12.02
CA ALA A 360 7.08 -8.85 13.40
C ALA A 360 5.73 -9.50 13.74
N VAL A 361 4.63 -8.89 13.30
CA VAL A 361 3.27 -9.43 13.50
C VAL A 361 3.08 -10.71 12.69
N LEU A 362 3.51 -10.72 11.43
CA LEU A 362 3.47 -11.92 10.59
C LEU A 362 4.21 -13.09 11.24
N ARG A 363 5.46 -12.88 11.67
CA ARG A 363 6.27 -13.91 12.33
C ARG A 363 5.62 -14.44 13.60
N GLN A 364 5.06 -13.57 14.43
CA GLN A 364 4.41 -13.99 15.67
C GLN A 364 3.14 -14.79 15.44
N LEU A 365 2.44 -14.55 14.32
CA LEU A 365 1.31 -15.36 13.86
C LEU A 365 1.76 -16.60 13.06
N GLY A 366 3.03 -16.98 13.16
CA GLY A 366 3.60 -18.16 12.51
C GLY A 366 3.70 -18.06 10.99
N ARG A 367 3.67 -16.84 10.43
CA ARG A 367 3.81 -16.60 8.99
C ARG A 367 5.25 -16.38 8.58
N GLN A 368 5.53 -16.65 7.31
CA GLN A 368 6.86 -16.50 6.73
C GLN A 368 6.97 -15.15 6.02
N ASN A 369 8.19 -14.63 5.91
CA ASN A 369 8.43 -13.57 4.94
C ASN A 369 8.26 -14.16 3.53
N PRO A 370 7.50 -13.52 2.63
CA PRO A 370 7.42 -13.96 1.25
C PRO A 370 8.77 -13.75 0.54
N GLU A 371 8.93 -14.36 -0.63
CA GLU A 371 10.04 -14.02 -1.52
C GLU A 371 9.80 -12.66 -2.17
N ALA A 372 10.87 -11.93 -2.50
CA ALA A 372 10.73 -10.67 -3.24
C ALA A 372 9.98 -10.91 -4.57
N PRO A 373 8.96 -10.06 -4.88
CA PRO A 373 8.08 -10.28 -6.01
C PRO A 373 8.86 -10.18 -7.33
N THR A 374 8.40 -10.90 -8.34
CA THR A 374 8.99 -10.86 -9.69
C THR A 374 7.92 -10.47 -10.69
N ALA A 375 8.34 -9.95 -11.85
CA ALA A 375 7.41 -9.67 -12.94
C ALA A 375 6.63 -10.94 -13.36
N GLU A 376 7.33 -12.08 -13.45
CA GLU A 376 6.75 -13.38 -13.74
C GLU A 376 5.76 -13.85 -12.66
N GLY A 377 6.08 -13.58 -11.40
CA GLY A 377 5.27 -13.95 -10.24
C GLY A 377 3.96 -13.17 -10.11
N THR A 378 3.68 -12.21 -11.01
CA THR A 378 2.39 -11.51 -11.05
C THR A 378 1.25 -12.37 -11.59
N MET A 379 1.57 -13.54 -12.16
CA MET A 379 0.59 -14.49 -12.67
C MET A 379 0.74 -15.86 -11.99
N PRO A 380 -0.35 -16.66 -11.93
CA PRO A 380 -0.24 -18.05 -11.50
C PRO A 380 0.72 -18.83 -12.41
N ALA A 381 1.35 -19.87 -11.83
CA ALA A 381 2.34 -20.67 -12.53
C ALA A 381 1.85 -21.18 -13.90
N GLY A 382 2.70 -21.07 -14.91
CA GLY A 382 2.42 -21.49 -16.29
C GLY A 382 1.86 -20.39 -17.20
N TRP A 383 1.18 -19.37 -16.66
CA TRP A 383 0.63 -18.28 -17.47
C TRP A 383 1.71 -17.38 -18.09
N TRP A 384 2.75 -17.05 -17.33
CA TRP A 384 3.83 -16.20 -17.84
C TRP A 384 4.57 -16.83 -19.02
N PRO A 385 4.96 -18.13 -18.98
CA PRO A 385 5.49 -18.79 -20.17
C PRO A 385 4.50 -18.88 -21.34
N GLU A 386 3.23 -19.13 -21.05
CA GLU A 386 2.20 -19.28 -22.08
C GLU A 386 1.87 -17.97 -22.79
N LEU A 387 1.90 -16.84 -22.08
CA LEU A 387 1.55 -15.53 -22.63
C LEU A 387 2.77 -14.71 -23.04
N VAL A 388 3.79 -14.59 -22.18
CA VAL A 388 4.85 -13.59 -22.34
C VAL A 388 6.12 -14.17 -22.96
N SER A 389 6.56 -15.36 -22.55
CA SER A 389 7.87 -15.90 -22.98
C SER A 389 7.89 -16.48 -24.39
N ARG A 390 6.74 -16.91 -24.94
CA ARG A 390 6.61 -17.35 -26.33
C ARG A 390 6.58 -16.15 -27.29
N ARG A 391 7.68 -15.41 -27.47
CA ARG A 391 7.81 -14.56 -28.67
C ARG A 391 7.83 -15.49 -29.88
N ARG A 392 6.91 -15.29 -30.84
CA ARG A 392 7.05 -15.93 -32.16
C ARG A 392 8.43 -15.52 -32.72
N PRO A 393 9.24 -16.43 -33.26
CA PRO A 393 10.36 -16.02 -34.10
C PRO A 393 9.80 -15.17 -35.24
N ALA A 394 10.50 -14.07 -35.54
CA ALA A 394 10.18 -13.17 -36.64
C ALA A 394 10.20 -13.90 -37.99
#